data_AF-A0AAV4P6S7-F1
#
_entry.id   AF-A0AAV4P6S7-F1
#
_cell.length_a   1.000
_cell.length_b   1.000
_cell.length_c   1.000
_cell.angle_alpha   90.00
_cell.angle_beta   90.00
_cell.angle_gamma   90.00
#
_symmetry.space_group_name_H-M   'P 1'
#
loop_
_entity.id
_entity.type
_entity.pdbx_description
1 polymer ?
#
loop_
_entity_poly.entity_id
_entity_poly.type
_entity_poly.pdbx_seq_one_letter_code
_entity_poly.pdbx_strand_id
1 'polypeptide(L)'
;MLNGSLYADDLCHGADNVESAFNLSSDANGLCEENSFEKDNVESVGLVWNMEEDMLRVDVRSLLESFKFLENTKRSVLSTAAMVFDPVGFLSPFVVRIKRLMQEIWEGIRLGFEVTGRFRVKVEKWCAEIEV
;
A
#
# COMPACT_ATOMS: atom_id res chain seq x y z
N MET A 1 2.79 33.70 6.49
CA MET A 1 1.80 33.33 7.53
C MET A 1 1.31 31.88 7.35
N LEU A 2 2.17 30.94 6.92
CA LEU A 2 1.77 29.54 6.64
C LEU A 2 2.40 28.52 7.61
N ASN A 3 3.34 28.93 8.47
CA ASN A 3 4.15 28.01 9.29
C ASN A 3 3.38 27.22 10.37
N GLY A 4 2.10 27.52 10.60
CA GLY A 4 1.27 26.83 11.59
C GLY A 4 0.15 25.97 10.99
N SER A 5 -0.04 26.03 9.66
CA SER A 5 -1.15 25.37 8.96
C SER A 5 -0.73 24.08 8.27
N LEU A 6 0.57 23.81 8.20
CA LEU A 6 1.15 22.65 7.52
C LEU A 6 1.62 21.64 8.57
N TYR A 7 1.16 20.40 8.48
CA TYR A 7 1.61 19.29 9.31
C TYR A 7 2.00 18.11 8.42
N ALA A 8 3.29 17.83 8.33
CA ALA A 8 3.84 16.85 7.39
C ALA A 8 3.38 17.14 5.95
N ASP A 9 2.60 16.25 5.35
CA ASP A 9 1.99 16.33 4.02
C ASP A 9 0.58 16.97 4.03
N ASP A 10 0.00 17.20 5.21
CA ASP A 10 -1.34 17.79 5.34
C ASP A 10 -1.31 19.33 5.46
N LEU A 11 -2.20 19.99 4.73
CA LEU A 11 -2.52 21.40 4.89
C LEU A 11 -3.86 21.53 5.64
N CYS A 12 -3.81 21.91 6.91
CA CYS A 12 -4.98 22.14 7.75
C CYS A 12 -5.08 23.62 8.13
N HIS A 13 -6.10 24.32 7.63
CA HIS A 13 -6.34 25.73 7.99
C HIS A 13 -7.83 25.98 8.23
N GLY A 14 -8.14 26.75 9.28
CA GLY A 14 -9.50 27.17 9.62
C GLY A 14 -9.86 28.52 9.00
N ALA A 15 -11.15 28.73 8.74
CA ALA A 15 -11.66 29.98 8.21
C ALA A 15 -12.87 30.44 9.02
N ASP A 16 -12.97 31.74 9.29
CA ASP A 16 -14.03 32.31 10.14
C ASP A 16 -15.36 32.51 9.39
N ASN A 17 -15.34 32.40 8.05
CA ASN A 17 -16.53 32.47 7.21
C ASN A 17 -16.35 31.71 5.89
N VAL A 18 -17.47 31.41 5.22
CA VAL A 18 -17.51 30.58 4.00
C VAL A 18 -16.74 31.21 2.83
N GLU A 19 -16.79 32.53 2.67
CA GLU A 19 -16.09 33.23 1.59
C GLU A 19 -14.56 33.11 1.74
N SER A 20 -14.05 33.33 2.94
CA SER A 20 -12.63 33.13 3.26
C SER A 20 -12.21 31.66 3.11
N ALA A 21 -13.07 30.70 3.48
CA ALA A 21 -12.81 29.28 3.27
C ALA A 21 -12.71 28.93 1.78
N PHE A 22 -13.60 29.49 0.96
CA PHE A 22 -13.62 29.27 -0.48
C PHE A 22 -12.37 29.85 -1.16
N ASN A 23 -12.01 31.09 -0.83
CA ASN A 23 -10.81 31.74 -1.38
C ASN A 23 -9.55 30.96 -1.00
N LEU A 24 -9.45 30.53 0.26
CA LEU A 24 -8.31 29.73 0.71
C LEU A 24 -8.22 28.37 0.00
N SER A 25 -9.36 27.70 -0.23
CA SER A 25 -9.40 26.46 -1.00
C SER A 25 -8.97 26.68 -2.45
N SER A 26 -9.41 27.78 -3.07
CA SER A 26 -9.01 28.15 -4.43
C SER A 26 -7.50 28.42 -4.52
N ASP A 27 -6.94 29.18 -3.57
CA ASP A 27 -5.51 29.49 -3.51
C ASP A 27 -4.67 28.22 -3.29
N ALA A 28 -5.12 27.34 -2.38
CA ALA A 28 -4.45 26.06 -2.12
C ALA A 28 -4.46 25.16 -3.37
N ASN A 29 -5.58 25.09 -4.09
CA ASN A 29 -5.67 24.33 -5.34
C ASN A 29 -4.72 24.89 -6.40
N GLY A 30 -4.66 26.22 -6.56
CA GLY A 30 -3.74 26.87 -7.50
C GLY A 30 -2.27 26.54 -7.20
N LEU A 31 -1.89 26.55 -5.92
CA LEU A 31 -0.53 26.17 -5.50
C LEU A 31 -0.23 24.69 -5.76
N CYS A 32 -1.19 23.79 -5.55
CA CYS A 32 -1.04 22.37 -5.86
C CYS A 32 -0.85 22.13 -7.37
N GLU A 33 -1.65 22.79 -8.21
CA GLU A 33 -1.54 22.71 -9.67
C GLU A 33 -0.19 23.25 -10.17
N GLU A 34 0.27 24.40 -9.66
CA GLU A 34 1.59 24.97 -9.99
C GLU A 34 2.75 24.02 -9.66
N ASN A 35 2.61 23.23 -8.60
CA ASN A 35 3.64 22.29 -8.13
C ASN A 35 3.41 20.85 -8.61
N SER A 36 2.47 20.61 -9.54
CA SER A 36 2.15 19.28 -10.07
C SER A 36 1.74 18.25 -9.01
N PHE A 37 1.12 18.68 -7.90
CA PHE A 37 0.49 17.75 -6.97
C PHE A 37 -0.82 17.26 -7.59
N GLU A 38 -0.84 16.00 -8.03
CA GLU A 38 -2.06 15.38 -8.56
C GLU A 38 -3.11 15.28 -7.46
N LYS A 39 -4.29 15.82 -7.74
CA LYS A 39 -5.41 15.85 -6.82
C LYS A 39 -6.14 14.51 -6.74
N ASP A 40 -5.92 13.59 -7.68
CA ASP A 40 -6.92 12.53 -7.91
C ASP A 40 -6.64 11.23 -7.15
N ASN A 41 -5.42 11.04 -6.63
CA ASN A 41 -5.01 9.81 -5.94
C ASN A 41 -4.14 10.14 -4.72
N VAL A 42 -4.70 9.97 -3.53
CA VAL A 42 -3.94 10.05 -2.29
C VAL A 42 -3.46 8.64 -1.93
N GLU A 43 -2.15 8.45 -1.87
CA GLU A 43 -1.55 7.21 -1.37
C GLU A 43 -1.44 7.25 0.15
N SER A 44 -2.15 6.36 0.84
CA SER A 44 -2.05 6.20 2.29
C SER A 44 -1.79 4.75 2.64
N VAL A 45 -0.61 4.47 3.19
CA VAL A 45 -0.20 3.17 3.77
C VAL A 45 -0.52 1.95 2.86
N GLY A 46 -0.27 2.07 1.55
CA GLY A 46 -0.49 0.99 0.57
C GLY A 46 -1.90 0.89 0.00
N LEU A 47 -2.78 1.83 0.35
CA LEU A 47 -4.09 2.03 -0.28
C LEU A 47 -4.07 3.31 -1.11
N VAL A 48 -4.75 3.28 -2.24
CA VAL A 48 -4.99 4.42 -3.11
C VAL A 48 -6.44 4.81 -2.96
N TRP A 49 -6.72 6.02 -2.47
CA TRP A 49 -8.07 6.54 -2.47
C TRP A 49 -8.31 7.33 -3.76
N ASN A 50 -9.20 6.80 -4.60
CA ASN A 50 -9.74 7.54 -5.73
C ASN A 50 -10.91 8.40 -5.23
N MET A 51 -10.70 9.71 -5.18
CA MET A 51 -11.67 10.64 -4.62
C MET A 51 -12.85 10.92 -5.56
N GLU A 52 -12.69 10.75 -6.88
CA GLU A 52 -13.76 10.96 -7.85
C GLU A 52 -14.87 9.90 -7.72
N GLU A 53 -14.47 8.63 -7.56
CA GLU A 53 -15.39 7.49 -7.45
C GLU A 53 -15.71 7.11 -6.01
N ASP A 54 -15.07 7.77 -5.03
CA ASP A 54 -15.11 7.41 -3.61
C ASP A 54 -14.74 5.93 -3.38
N MET A 55 -13.67 5.47 -4.03
CA MET A 55 -13.22 4.08 -3.97
C MET A 55 -11.80 3.94 -3.42
N LEU A 56 -11.65 3.02 -2.47
CA LEU A 56 -10.33 2.55 -2.02
C LEU A 56 -9.84 1.43 -2.95
N ARG A 57 -8.63 1.59 -3.46
CA ARG A 57 -7.95 0.65 -4.34
C ARG A 57 -6.64 0.19 -3.68
N VAL A 58 -6.18 -0.99 -4.07
CA VAL A 58 -4.87 -1.51 -3.67
C VAL A 58 -4.05 -1.64 -4.94
N ASP A 59 -2.90 -0.99 -5.00
CA ASP A 59 -1.98 -1.20 -6.12
C ASP A 59 -1.19 -2.49 -5.92
N VAL A 60 -1.57 -3.53 -6.66
CA VAL A 60 -0.91 -4.83 -6.64
C VAL A 60 0.15 -4.98 -7.72
N ARG A 61 0.43 -3.97 -8.56
CA ARG A 61 1.36 -4.10 -9.70
C ARG A 61 2.77 -4.45 -9.24
N SER A 62 3.33 -3.68 -8.31
CA SER A 62 4.66 -3.93 -7.74
C SER A 62 4.74 -5.29 -7.04
N LEU A 63 3.65 -5.69 -6.39
CA LEU A 63 3.52 -6.98 -5.73
C LEU A 63 3.54 -8.13 -6.75
N LEU A 64 2.77 -8.04 -7.83
CA LEU A 64 2.73 -9.01 -8.92
C LEU A 64 4.08 -9.13 -9.64
N GLU A 65 4.76 -8.01 -9.90
CA GLU A 65 6.12 -8.02 -10.46
C GLU A 65 7.10 -8.75 -9.55
N SER A 66 7.03 -8.47 -8.24
CA SER A 66 7.87 -9.15 -7.24
C SER A 66 7.60 -10.65 -7.17
N PHE A 67 6.37 -11.10 -7.48
CA PHE A 67 6.05 -12.53 -7.58
C PHE A 67 6.54 -13.19 -8.86
N LYS A 68 6.48 -12.49 -10.00
CA LYS A 68 6.98 -13.02 -11.28
C LYS A 68 8.47 -13.32 -11.24
N PHE A 69 9.25 -12.49 -10.55
CA PHE A 69 10.69 -12.64 -10.40
C PHE A 69 11.09 -13.19 -9.03
N LEU A 70 10.15 -13.84 -8.32
CA LEU A 70 10.40 -14.35 -6.97
C LEU A 70 11.48 -15.42 -6.99
N GLU A 71 12.58 -15.16 -6.29
CA GLU A 71 13.58 -16.19 -6.06
C GLU A 71 13.03 -17.23 -5.08
N ASN A 72 13.35 -18.49 -5.32
CA ASN A 72 12.91 -19.59 -4.48
C ASN A 72 13.63 -19.66 -3.12
N THR A 73 14.16 -18.56 -2.57
CA THR A 73 14.84 -18.56 -1.27
C THR A 73 13.89 -18.14 -0.15
N LYS A 74 14.08 -18.67 1.07
CA LYS A 74 13.31 -18.25 2.26
C LYS A 74 13.34 -16.73 2.44
N ARG A 75 14.48 -16.11 2.17
CA ARG A 75 14.64 -14.65 2.29
C ARG A 75 13.75 -13.92 1.30
N SER A 76 13.79 -14.30 0.02
CA SER A 76 12.98 -13.65 -1.02
C SER A 76 11.49 -13.84 -0.74
N VAL A 77 11.05 -15.07 -0.48
CA VAL A 77 9.64 -15.38 -0.16
C VAL A 77 9.12 -14.56 1.03
N LEU A 78 9.88 -14.51 2.14
CA LEU A 78 9.47 -13.74 3.31
C LEU A 78 9.49 -12.23 3.08
N SER A 79 10.44 -11.73 2.30
CA SER A 79 10.52 -10.31 1.94
C SER A 79 9.32 -9.89 1.11
N THR A 80 8.98 -10.66 0.07
CA THR A 80 7.84 -10.34 -0.80
C THR A 80 6.51 -10.51 -0.06
N ALA A 81 6.39 -11.54 0.79
CA ALA A 81 5.23 -11.71 1.66
C ALA A 81 5.00 -10.52 2.60
N ALA A 82 6.07 -9.91 3.10
CA ALA A 82 6.01 -8.76 3.99
C ALA A 82 5.59 -7.45 3.30
N MET A 83 5.66 -7.38 1.97
CA MET A 83 5.14 -6.22 1.20
C MET A 83 3.61 -6.10 1.30
N VAL A 84 2.92 -7.20 1.64
CA VAL A 84 1.48 -7.18 1.82
C VAL A 84 1.14 -6.79 3.26
N PHE A 85 0.87 -5.50 3.45
CA PHE A 85 0.41 -4.95 4.72
C PHE A 85 -1.02 -4.48 4.62
N ASP A 86 -1.82 -4.76 5.64
CA ASP A 86 -3.24 -4.42 5.69
C ASP A 86 -3.58 -3.85 7.08
N PRO A 87 -3.42 -2.54 7.26
CA PRO A 87 -3.65 -1.90 8.55
C PRO A 87 -5.12 -1.89 8.95
N VAL A 88 -6.04 -1.88 7.98
CA VAL A 88 -7.49 -1.69 8.21
C VAL A 88 -8.27 -3.00 8.11
N GLY A 89 -7.69 -4.07 7.56
CA GLY A 89 -8.32 -5.38 7.43
C GLY A 89 -9.01 -5.64 6.09
N PHE A 90 -8.85 -4.74 5.11
CA PHE A 90 -9.50 -4.82 3.80
C PHE A 90 -9.03 -6.05 2.99
N LEU A 91 -7.78 -6.46 3.18
CA LEU A 91 -7.15 -7.62 2.53
C LEU A 91 -7.04 -8.81 3.49
N SER A 92 -7.71 -8.79 4.64
CA SER A 92 -7.52 -9.75 5.73
C SER A 92 -7.63 -11.22 5.29
N PRO A 93 -8.61 -11.65 4.46
CA PRO A 93 -8.67 -13.04 3.99
C PRO A 93 -7.39 -13.48 3.29
N PHE A 94 -6.77 -12.57 2.55
CA PHE A 94 -5.56 -12.79 1.78
C PHE A 94 -4.29 -12.69 2.65
N VAL A 95 -4.21 -11.66 3.49
CA VAL A 95 -3.07 -11.41 4.39
C VAL A 95 -2.89 -12.51 5.44
N VAL A 96 -3.99 -13.04 5.98
CA VAL A 96 -3.91 -14.10 7.00
C VAL A 96 -3.28 -15.38 6.43
N ARG A 97 -3.59 -15.74 5.17
CA ARG A 97 -3.03 -16.94 4.51
C ARG A 97 -1.52 -16.82 4.34
N ILE A 98 -1.03 -15.66 3.89
CA ILE A 98 0.40 -15.46 3.74
C ILE A 98 1.13 -15.36 5.07
N LYS A 99 0.55 -14.68 6.08
CA LYS A 99 1.17 -14.62 7.41
C LYS A 99 1.29 -16.00 8.05
N ARG A 100 0.30 -16.87 7.85
CA ARG A 100 0.40 -18.28 8.25
C ARG A 100 1.53 -18.99 7.50
N LEU A 101 1.61 -18.84 6.18
CA LEU A 101 2.68 -19.47 5.39
C LEU A 101 4.07 -18.95 5.79
N MET A 102 4.21 -17.66 6.08
CA MET A 102 5.44 -17.06 6.60
C MET A 102 5.88 -17.73 7.90
N GLN A 103 4.95 -17.95 8.84
CA GLN A 103 5.24 -18.66 10.10
C GLN A 103 5.72 -20.09 9.85
N GLU A 104 5.03 -20.84 8.98
CA GLU A 104 5.42 -22.21 8.66
C GLU A 104 6.82 -22.29 7.99
N ILE A 105 7.14 -21.35 7.09
CA ILE A 105 8.46 -21.23 6.46
C ILE A 105 9.52 -20.77 7.47
N TRP A 106 9.14 -19.89 8.41
CA TRP A 106 10.02 -19.37 9.43
C TRP A 106 10.58 -20.49 10.31
N GLU A 107 9.72 -21.41 10.73
CA GLU A 107 10.07 -22.56 11.56
C GLU A 107 10.73 -23.70 10.76
N GLY A 108 10.26 -23.92 9.52
CA GLY A 108 10.63 -25.11 8.74
C GLY A 108 11.92 -25.01 7.91
N ILE A 109 12.36 -23.80 7.56
CA ILE A 109 13.48 -23.60 6.60
C ILE A 109 14.52 -22.65 7.20
N ARG A 110 15.82 -22.89 6.97
CA ARG A 110 16.88 -21.96 7.41
C ARG A 110 16.95 -20.73 6.50
N LEU A 111 17.36 -19.58 7.05
CA LEU A 111 17.46 -18.34 6.26
C LEU A 111 18.46 -18.51 5.10
N GLY A 112 18.08 -18.08 3.90
CA GLY A 112 18.88 -18.20 2.68
C GLY A 112 18.79 -19.55 1.97
N PHE A 113 18.10 -20.54 2.54
CA PHE A 113 17.86 -21.83 1.90
C PHE A 113 16.65 -21.76 0.97
N GLU A 114 16.61 -22.66 -0.01
CA GLU A 114 15.50 -22.75 -0.94
C GLU A 114 14.20 -23.22 -0.26
N VAL A 115 13.09 -22.61 -0.66
CA VAL A 115 11.73 -23.02 -0.33
C VAL A 115 11.34 -24.15 -1.28
N THR A 116 11.28 -25.37 -0.75
CA THR A 116 11.05 -26.58 -1.55
C THR A 116 9.82 -27.36 -1.08
N GLY A 117 9.39 -28.33 -1.91
CA GLY A 117 8.30 -29.25 -1.59
C GLY A 117 6.98 -28.55 -1.30
N ARG A 118 6.34 -28.92 -0.19
CA ARG A 118 5.00 -28.43 0.19
C ARG A 118 4.94 -26.90 0.35
N PHE A 119 6.02 -26.26 0.76
CA PHE A 119 6.04 -24.82 0.99
C PHE A 119 5.99 -24.06 -0.33
N ARG A 120 6.71 -24.54 -1.33
CA ARG A 120 6.70 -23.96 -2.67
C ARG A 120 5.30 -24.01 -3.30
N VAL A 121 4.64 -25.17 -3.20
CA VAL A 121 3.25 -25.32 -3.70
C VAL A 121 2.30 -24.33 -3.02
N LYS A 122 2.47 -24.07 -1.72
CA LYS A 122 1.67 -23.08 -1.00
C LYS A 122 1.97 -21.64 -1.43
N VAL A 123 3.24 -21.31 -1.69
CA VAL A 123 3.65 -19.99 -2.21
C VAL A 123 3.04 -19.78 -3.61
N GLU A 124 3.23 -20.72 -4.53
CA GLU A 124 2.71 -20.65 -5.90
C GLU A 124 1.19 -20.53 -5.92
N LYS A 125 0.50 -21.33 -5.10
CA LYS A 125 -0.96 -21.24 -4.95
C LYS A 125 -1.39 -19.84 -4.48
N TRP A 126 -0.70 -19.28 -3.50
CA TRP A 126 -1.02 -17.97 -2.98
C TRP A 126 -0.73 -16.84 -3.98
N CYS A 127 0.37 -16.91 -4.73
CA CYS A 127 0.65 -15.95 -5.83
C CYS A 127 -0.47 -15.97 -6.87
N ALA A 128 -0.97 -17.15 -7.25
CA ALA A 128 -2.06 -17.29 -8.21
C ALA A 128 -3.40 -16.73 -7.73
N GLU A 129 -3.59 -16.54 -6.42
CA GLU A 129 -4.80 -15.90 -5.87
C GLU A 129 -4.83 -14.38 -6.10
N ILE A 130 -3.69 -13.77 -6.46
CA ILE A 130 -3.52 -12.31 -6.67
C ILE A 130 -3.64 -11.93 -8.14
N GLU A 131 -3.35 -12.88 -9.03
CA GLU A 131 -3.37 -12.67 -10.49
C GLU A 131 -4.80 -12.71 -11.09
N VAL A 132 -5.84 -12.78 -10.26
CA VAL A 132 -7.26 -12.84 -10.65
C VAL A 132 -7.87 -11.45 -10.67
#